data_AF-A0A3B9XIM8-F1
#
_entry.id   AF-A0A3B9XIM8-F1
#
_cell.length_a   1.000
_cell.length_b   1.000
_cell.length_c   1.000
_cell.angle_alpha   90.00
_cell.angle_beta   90.00
_cell.angle_gamma   90.00
#
_symmetry.space_group_name_H-M   'P 1'
#
loop_
_entity.id
_entity.type
_entity.pdbx_description
1 polymer ?
#
loop_
_entity_poly.entity_id
_entity_poly.type
_entity_poly.pdbx_seq_one_letter_code
_entity_poly.pdbx_strand_id
1 'polypeptide(L)'
;KLGFEMAGEEVSISLSEPLPVMASELRYEITPKIDPQAILRIYSKHTTGVVRTVQDIRKFLSIPNSRVFTAWGTDNQLKAFAVEGKGIDLQGYIHEWGGDIHSLISLLSYAQSHSSETLTLLSPGNSKNLIRTLEGFGCPRFDGILGMIRILNPQNFTFKIKKYFRALGYDGVIFEYRDDQYYIGYDGEIFKTDSSADVVRLVFGPQKASELYPFQGEMKEVFEKCFPVPLWVWGWDSV
;
A
#
# COMPACT_ATOMS: atom_id res chain seq x y z
N LYS A 1 16.42 -21.82 5.23
CA LYS A 1 15.42 -20.72 5.13
C LYS A 1 16.08 -19.55 4.39
N LEU A 2 15.50 -18.98 3.33
CA LEU A 2 16.15 -17.98 2.46
C LEU A 2 16.19 -16.54 3.05
N GLY A 3 15.93 -16.37 4.35
CA GLY A 3 15.97 -15.07 5.04
C GLY A 3 14.77 -14.15 4.79
N PHE A 4 13.70 -14.67 4.19
CA PHE A 4 12.43 -13.95 4.03
C PHE A 4 11.55 -14.10 5.26
N GLU A 5 10.80 -13.04 5.56
CA GLU A 5 9.85 -12.98 6.65
C GLU A 5 8.57 -12.25 6.22
N MET A 6 7.42 -12.68 6.75
CA MET A 6 6.12 -12.08 6.49
C MET A 6 6.08 -10.63 6.97
N ALA A 7 5.54 -9.73 6.15
CA ALA A 7 5.56 -8.29 6.38
C ALA A 7 4.45 -7.55 5.64
N GLY A 8 4.08 -6.39 6.18
CA GLY A 8 3.07 -5.50 5.63
C GLY A 8 1.65 -5.98 5.86
N GLU A 9 0.72 -5.03 5.79
CA GLU A 9 -0.72 -5.28 5.88
C GLU A 9 -1.36 -5.05 4.51
N GLU A 10 -2.14 -6.02 4.09
CA GLU A 10 -3.06 -5.88 2.97
C GLU A 10 -4.49 -5.88 3.48
N VAL A 11 -5.34 -5.07 2.86
CA VAL A 11 -6.78 -5.11 3.05
C VAL A 11 -7.43 -5.45 1.72
N SER A 12 -8.16 -6.55 1.69
CA SER A 12 -9.04 -6.93 0.59
C SER A 12 -10.47 -6.51 0.90
N ILE A 13 -11.11 -5.80 -0.02
CA ILE A 13 -12.49 -5.32 0.15
C ILE A 13 -13.34 -5.91 -0.98
N SER A 14 -14.31 -6.75 -0.62
CA SER A 14 -15.26 -7.31 -1.59
C SER A 14 -16.27 -6.24 -1.98
N LEU A 15 -16.26 -5.85 -3.26
CA LEU A 15 -17.24 -4.93 -3.85
C LEU A 15 -18.49 -5.72 -4.25
N SER A 16 -19.12 -6.37 -3.26
CA SER A 16 -20.36 -7.15 -3.45
C SER A 16 -21.62 -6.29 -3.40
N GLU A 17 -21.54 -5.15 -2.72
CA GLU A 17 -22.66 -4.22 -2.60
C GLU A 17 -22.60 -3.15 -3.71
N PRO A 18 -23.75 -2.69 -4.24
CA PRO A 18 -23.78 -1.60 -5.19
C PRO A 18 -23.20 -0.31 -4.60
N LEU A 19 -22.14 0.21 -5.22
CA LEU A 19 -21.53 1.48 -4.80
C LEU A 19 -22.29 2.68 -5.37
N PRO A 20 -22.46 3.77 -4.60
CA PRO A 20 -23.11 4.98 -5.08
C PRO A 20 -22.23 5.77 -6.05
N VAL A 21 -22.85 6.58 -6.92
CA VAL A 21 -22.15 7.61 -7.68
C VAL A 21 -21.98 8.83 -6.77
N MET A 22 -20.75 9.09 -6.35
CA MET A 22 -20.40 10.16 -5.39
C MET A 22 -19.93 11.46 -6.06
N ALA A 23 -19.51 11.40 -7.32
CA ALA A 23 -19.08 12.54 -8.10
C ALA A 23 -19.93 12.66 -9.37
N SER A 24 -20.52 13.83 -9.58
CA SER A 24 -21.27 14.16 -10.79
C SER A 24 -20.33 14.57 -11.92
N GLU A 25 -20.82 14.51 -13.16
CA GLU A 25 -20.14 15.03 -14.36
C GLU A 25 -18.80 14.35 -14.72
N LEU A 26 -18.63 13.09 -14.32
CA LEU A 26 -17.50 12.28 -14.76
C LEU A 26 -17.84 11.51 -16.04
N ARG A 27 -16.87 11.48 -16.95
CA ARG A 27 -16.86 10.60 -18.13
C ARG A 27 -16.01 9.38 -17.83
N TYR A 28 -16.56 8.19 -18.03
CA TYR A 28 -15.87 6.92 -17.77
C TYR A 28 -15.41 6.24 -19.04
N GLU A 29 -14.23 5.60 -19.00
CA GLU A 29 -13.72 4.80 -20.11
C GLU A 29 -13.04 3.52 -19.61
N ILE A 30 -13.14 2.44 -20.41
CA ILE A 30 -12.39 1.19 -20.23
C ILE A 30 -11.44 1.06 -21.42
N THR A 31 -10.18 1.48 -21.25
CA THR A 31 -9.21 1.48 -22.34
C THR A 31 -7.79 1.61 -21.81
N PRO A 32 -6.81 0.86 -22.35
CA PRO A 32 -5.39 1.10 -22.05
C PRO A 32 -4.81 2.28 -22.86
N LYS A 33 -5.58 2.88 -23.78
CA LYS A 33 -5.12 4.01 -24.62
C LYS A 33 -5.20 5.33 -23.86
N ILE A 34 -4.46 5.42 -22.76
CA ILE A 34 -4.43 6.58 -21.86
C ILE A 34 -3.01 7.15 -21.87
N ASP A 35 -2.89 8.48 -21.72
CA ASP A 35 -1.58 9.11 -21.49
C ASP A 35 -0.95 8.59 -20.18
N PRO A 36 0.23 7.92 -20.23
CA PRO A 36 0.91 7.43 -19.03
C PRO A 36 1.23 8.54 -18.00
N GLN A 37 1.43 9.79 -18.45
CA GLN A 37 1.64 10.93 -17.55
C GLN A 37 0.41 11.21 -16.68
N ALA A 38 -0.80 10.99 -17.20
CA ALA A 38 -2.03 11.24 -16.48
C ALA A 38 -2.21 10.27 -15.31
N ILE A 39 -1.93 8.98 -15.53
CA ILE A 39 -1.94 7.96 -14.47
C ILE A 39 -0.83 8.25 -13.45
N LEU A 40 0.40 8.49 -13.91
CA LEU A 40 1.53 8.75 -13.00
C LEU A 40 1.26 9.94 -12.07
N ARG A 41 0.64 11.02 -12.57
CA ARG A 41 0.27 12.18 -11.76
C ARG A 41 -0.67 11.83 -10.61
N ILE A 42 -1.62 10.91 -10.84
CA ILE A 42 -2.53 10.46 -9.79
C ILE A 42 -1.83 9.48 -8.85
N TYR A 43 -1.15 8.47 -9.41
CA TYR A 43 -0.41 7.46 -8.64
C TYR A 43 0.60 8.09 -7.67
N SER A 44 1.32 9.12 -8.12
CA SER A 44 2.35 9.80 -7.32
C SER A 44 1.79 10.57 -6.11
N LYS A 45 0.46 10.66 -5.96
CA LYS A 45 -0.18 11.21 -4.76
C LYS A 45 -0.28 10.20 -3.62
N HIS A 46 0.01 8.93 -3.86
CA HIS A 46 0.03 7.93 -2.82
C HIS A 46 1.12 8.24 -1.80
N THR A 47 0.78 8.14 -0.52
CA THR A 47 1.74 8.33 0.58
C THR A 47 2.73 7.18 0.69
N THR A 48 2.34 6.01 0.18
CA THR A 48 3.14 4.79 0.12
C THR A 48 2.97 4.11 -1.22
N GLY A 49 4.07 3.63 -1.80
CA GLY A 49 4.05 2.91 -3.07
C GLY A 49 5.44 2.69 -3.63
N VAL A 50 5.51 1.97 -4.74
CA VAL A 50 6.73 1.80 -5.51
C VAL A 50 6.99 3.09 -6.30
N VAL A 51 8.23 3.56 -6.35
CA VAL A 51 8.57 4.71 -7.20
C VAL A 51 8.43 4.29 -8.66
N ARG A 52 7.61 5.03 -9.42
CA ARG A 52 7.33 4.78 -10.84
C ARG A 52 7.81 5.92 -11.72
N THR A 53 8.14 5.57 -12.96
CA THR A 53 8.38 6.51 -14.05
C THR A 53 7.27 6.45 -15.08
N VAL A 54 7.22 7.45 -15.98
CA VAL A 54 6.28 7.46 -17.11
C VAL A 54 6.49 6.24 -18.02
N GLN A 55 7.75 5.79 -18.16
CA GLN A 55 8.13 4.63 -18.94
C GLN A 55 7.58 3.34 -18.31
N ASP A 56 7.55 3.24 -16.98
CA ASP A 56 6.97 2.09 -16.28
C ASP A 56 5.47 2.01 -16.56
N ILE A 57 4.73 3.11 -16.34
CA ILE A 57 3.30 3.16 -16.64
C ILE A 57 3.00 2.85 -18.11
N ARG A 58 3.82 3.34 -19.05
CA ARG A 58 3.68 3.02 -20.48
C ARG A 58 3.80 1.52 -20.75
N LYS A 59 4.74 0.84 -20.10
CA LYS A 59 4.87 -0.63 -20.20
C LYS A 59 3.66 -1.32 -19.58
N PHE A 60 3.17 -0.83 -18.46
CA PHE A 60 2.05 -1.44 -17.78
C PHE A 60 0.75 -1.36 -18.58
N LEU A 61 0.49 -0.24 -19.25
CA LEU A 61 -0.62 -0.09 -20.20
C LEU A 61 -0.55 -1.06 -21.39
N SER A 62 0.60 -1.68 -21.64
CA SER A 62 0.76 -2.73 -22.67
C SER A 62 0.59 -4.16 -22.16
N ILE A 63 0.36 -4.35 -20.85
CA ILE A 63 0.14 -5.67 -20.26
C ILE A 63 -1.20 -6.22 -20.78
N PRO A 64 -1.21 -7.41 -21.41
CA PRO A 64 -2.43 -8.00 -21.91
C PRO A 64 -3.36 -8.42 -20.77
N ASN A 65 -4.66 -8.46 -21.06
CA ASN A 65 -5.71 -8.89 -20.12
C ASN A 65 -5.82 -8.04 -18.83
N SER A 66 -5.25 -6.84 -18.83
CA SER A 66 -5.56 -5.82 -17.82
C SER A 66 -6.64 -4.88 -18.34
N ARG A 67 -7.67 -4.66 -17.52
CA ARG A 67 -8.75 -3.71 -17.79
C ARG A 67 -8.47 -2.43 -17.03
N VAL A 68 -8.31 -1.34 -17.77
CA VAL A 68 -7.98 -0.03 -17.21
C VAL A 68 -9.23 0.83 -17.24
N PHE A 69 -9.80 1.05 -16.06
CA PHE A 69 -10.93 1.92 -15.84
C PHE A 69 -10.44 3.33 -15.52
N THR A 70 -11.06 4.34 -16.12
CA THR A 70 -10.72 5.75 -15.87
C THR A 70 -11.95 6.61 -15.71
N ALA A 71 -11.84 7.62 -14.85
CA ALA A 71 -12.82 8.69 -14.69
C ALA A 71 -12.18 10.04 -15.05
N TRP A 72 -12.83 10.77 -15.95
CA TRP A 72 -12.38 12.05 -16.49
C TRP A 72 -13.37 13.16 -16.12
N GLY A 73 -12.86 14.29 -15.66
CA GLY A 73 -13.70 15.48 -15.45
C GLY A 73 -14.11 16.15 -16.77
N THR A 74 -15.01 17.13 -16.68
CA THR A 74 -15.41 18.00 -17.80
C THR A 74 -14.24 18.83 -18.35
N ASP A 75 -13.19 18.99 -17.56
CA ASP A 75 -11.91 19.60 -17.93
C ASP A 75 -10.96 18.66 -18.70
N ASN A 76 -11.43 17.46 -19.07
CA ASN A 76 -10.63 16.38 -19.66
C ASN A 76 -9.40 15.99 -18.83
N GLN A 77 -9.40 16.24 -17.52
CA GLN A 77 -8.38 15.75 -16.62
C GLN A 77 -8.81 14.42 -16.00
N LEU A 78 -7.88 13.46 -15.99
CA LEU A 78 -8.05 12.22 -15.25
C LEU A 78 -8.21 12.54 -13.74
N LYS A 79 -9.30 12.07 -13.14
CA LYS A 79 -9.65 12.24 -11.72
C LYS A 79 -9.43 10.97 -10.91
N ALA A 80 -9.69 9.81 -11.49
CA ALA A 80 -9.39 8.51 -10.91
C ALA A 80 -9.05 7.46 -11.97
N PHE A 81 -8.33 6.43 -11.56
CA PHE A 81 -8.10 5.22 -12.35
C PHE A 81 -8.15 3.99 -11.46
N ALA A 82 -8.47 2.84 -12.07
CA ALA A 82 -8.42 1.53 -11.45
C ALA A 82 -8.02 0.48 -12.49
N VAL A 83 -7.21 -0.48 -12.08
CA VAL A 83 -6.70 -1.56 -12.93
C VAL A 83 -7.20 -2.88 -12.35
N GLU A 84 -8.01 -3.57 -13.13
CA GLU A 84 -8.47 -4.92 -12.85
C GLU A 84 -7.70 -5.92 -13.70
N GLY A 85 -7.34 -7.06 -13.11
CA GLY A 85 -6.81 -8.18 -13.86
C GLY A 85 -5.35 -8.02 -14.26
N LYS A 86 -4.72 -9.18 -14.47
CA LYS A 86 -3.36 -9.36 -14.96
C LYS A 86 -3.18 -10.86 -15.24
N GLY A 87 -3.48 -11.30 -16.45
CA GLY A 87 -3.55 -12.74 -16.72
C GLY A 87 -4.64 -13.44 -15.92
N ILE A 88 -4.42 -14.70 -15.53
CA ILE A 88 -5.39 -15.55 -14.80
C ILE A 88 -5.36 -15.24 -13.29
N ASP A 89 -4.22 -14.80 -12.75
CA ASP A 89 -3.98 -14.78 -11.30
C ASP A 89 -4.79 -13.71 -10.55
N LEU A 90 -5.07 -12.58 -11.20
CA LEU A 90 -5.75 -11.42 -10.59
C LEU A 90 -7.11 -11.10 -11.24
N GLN A 91 -7.74 -12.08 -11.89
CA GLN A 91 -9.10 -11.89 -12.41
C GLN A 91 -10.06 -11.51 -11.25
N GLY A 92 -10.86 -10.47 -11.45
CA GLY A 92 -11.76 -9.94 -10.41
C GLY A 92 -11.06 -9.10 -9.33
N TYR A 93 -9.74 -8.91 -9.38
CA TYR A 93 -9.01 -8.06 -8.43
C TYR A 93 -8.63 -6.72 -9.05
N ILE A 94 -9.00 -5.64 -8.36
CA ILE A 94 -8.47 -4.31 -8.57
C ILE A 94 -7.24 -4.16 -7.69
N HIS A 95 -6.06 -4.23 -8.31
CA HIS A 95 -4.76 -4.28 -7.62
C HIS A 95 -3.95 -2.98 -7.74
N GLU A 96 -4.34 -2.09 -8.65
CA GLU A 96 -3.79 -0.74 -8.73
C GLU A 96 -4.90 0.28 -8.97
N TRP A 97 -4.88 1.38 -8.25
CA TRP A 97 -5.90 2.42 -8.31
C TRP A 97 -5.32 3.74 -7.83
N GLY A 98 -6.04 4.83 -8.07
CA GLY A 98 -5.71 6.13 -7.53
C GLY A 98 -6.78 7.16 -7.87
N GLY A 99 -6.85 8.24 -7.09
CA GLY A 99 -7.82 9.32 -7.27
C GLY A 99 -8.27 9.89 -5.92
N ASP A 100 -9.07 10.95 -5.95
CA ASP A 100 -9.82 11.32 -4.74
C ASP A 100 -10.94 10.29 -4.47
N ILE A 101 -11.39 10.22 -3.21
CA ILE A 101 -12.35 9.19 -2.76
C ILE A 101 -13.66 9.25 -3.57
N HIS A 102 -14.20 10.44 -3.88
CA HIS A 102 -15.49 10.55 -4.57
C HIS A 102 -15.38 10.06 -6.02
N SER A 103 -14.34 10.48 -6.72
CA SER A 103 -14.06 10.04 -8.10
C SER A 103 -13.76 8.53 -8.14
N LEU A 104 -12.99 8.02 -7.17
CA LEU A 104 -12.65 6.61 -7.10
C LEU A 104 -13.87 5.74 -6.82
N ILE A 105 -14.72 6.08 -5.84
CA ILE A 105 -15.93 5.30 -5.55
C ILE A 105 -16.87 5.28 -6.76
N SER A 106 -17.03 6.41 -7.45
CA SER A 106 -17.86 6.48 -8.66
C SER A 106 -17.27 5.64 -9.80
N LEU A 107 -15.94 5.60 -9.92
CA LEU A 107 -15.24 4.73 -10.87
C LEU A 107 -15.39 3.24 -10.53
N LEU A 108 -15.33 2.88 -9.25
CA LEU A 108 -15.53 1.50 -8.78
C LEU A 108 -16.97 1.03 -9.04
N SER A 109 -17.97 1.90 -8.83
CA SER A 109 -19.36 1.66 -9.21
C SER A 109 -19.50 1.39 -10.71
N TYR A 110 -18.83 2.21 -11.54
CA TYR A 110 -18.77 1.99 -12.99
C TYR A 110 -18.09 0.64 -13.33
N ALA A 111 -16.98 0.29 -12.67
CA ALA A 111 -16.28 -0.97 -12.88
C ALA A 111 -17.15 -2.20 -12.52
N GLN A 112 -17.88 -2.16 -11.39
CA GLN A 112 -18.83 -3.20 -11.00
C GLN A 112 -19.89 -3.44 -12.09
N SER A 113 -20.44 -2.37 -12.67
CA SER A 113 -21.46 -2.49 -13.73
C SER A 113 -20.94 -3.12 -15.04
N HIS A 114 -19.63 -3.21 -15.21
CA HIS A 114 -18.97 -3.83 -16.37
C HIS A 114 -18.29 -5.16 -16.02
N SER A 115 -18.48 -5.68 -14.81
CA SER A 115 -17.97 -6.98 -14.40
C SER A 115 -19.12 -7.98 -14.30
N SER A 116 -18.91 -9.21 -14.77
CA SER A 116 -19.83 -10.32 -14.53
C SER A 116 -19.61 -10.98 -13.15
N GLU A 117 -18.49 -10.71 -12.52
CA GLU A 117 -18.05 -11.28 -11.24
C GLU A 117 -17.88 -10.18 -10.20
N THR A 118 -18.03 -10.55 -8.92
CA THR A 118 -17.75 -9.64 -7.80
C THR A 118 -16.30 -9.20 -7.85
N LEU A 119 -16.08 -7.88 -7.85
CA LEU A 119 -14.73 -7.31 -7.82
C LEU A 119 -14.22 -7.25 -6.38
N THR A 120 -12.91 -7.45 -6.20
CA THR A 120 -12.22 -7.27 -4.92
C THR A 120 -11.17 -6.17 -5.08
N LEU A 121 -11.23 -5.16 -4.21
CA LEU A 121 -10.24 -4.08 -4.17
C LEU A 121 -9.12 -4.45 -3.18
N LEU A 122 -7.88 -4.49 -3.66
CA LEU A 122 -6.71 -4.57 -2.80
C LEU A 122 -6.27 -3.16 -2.40
N SER A 123 -6.08 -2.94 -1.10
CA SER A 123 -5.71 -1.64 -0.54
C SER A 123 -4.65 -1.79 0.56
N PRO A 124 -3.72 -0.85 0.71
CA PRO A 124 -2.84 -0.86 1.86
C PRO A 124 -3.64 -0.55 3.12
N GLY A 125 -3.23 -1.15 4.25
CA GLY A 125 -3.90 -0.96 5.54
C GLY A 125 -3.97 0.49 6.02
N ASN A 126 -3.09 1.38 5.54
CA ASN A 126 -3.07 2.80 5.88
C ASN A 126 -4.09 3.67 5.10
N SER A 127 -4.79 3.15 4.09
CA SER A 127 -5.83 3.87 3.33
C SER A 127 -7.15 3.96 4.11
N LYS A 128 -7.08 4.41 5.37
CA LYS A 128 -8.16 4.31 6.36
C LYS A 128 -9.46 4.97 5.91
N ASN A 129 -9.39 6.09 5.18
CA ASN A 129 -10.60 6.79 4.72
C ASN A 129 -11.33 5.98 3.64
N LEU A 130 -10.61 5.47 2.64
CA LEU A 130 -11.20 4.63 1.60
C LEU A 130 -11.81 3.36 2.19
N ILE A 131 -11.07 2.67 3.05
CA ILE A 131 -11.52 1.44 3.71
C ILE A 131 -12.83 1.70 4.48
N ARG A 132 -12.85 2.72 5.36
CA ARG A 132 -14.04 3.07 6.14
C ARG A 132 -15.23 3.47 5.25
N THR A 133 -14.98 4.19 4.15
CA THR A 133 -16.04 4.57 3.21
C THR A 133 -16.67 3.33 2.58
N LEU A 134 -15.88 2.37 2.12
CA LEU A 134 -16.37 1.13 1.53
C LEU A 134 -17.09 0.23 2.55
N GLU A 135 -16.54 0.08 3.76
CA GLU A 135 -17.22 -0.61 4.87
C GLU A 135 -18.56 0.05 5.21
N GLY A 136 -18.62 1.40 5.16
CA GLY A 136 -19.86 2.16 5.35
C GLY A 136 -20.93 1.91 4.28
N PHE A 137 -20.54 1.42 3.10
CA PHE A 137 -21.46 0.96 2.07
C PHE A 137 -21.78 -0.54 2.17
N GLY A 138 -21.35 -1.21 3.24
CA GLY A 138 -21.59 -2.64 3.47
C GLY A 138 -20.61 -3.57 2.76
N CYS A 139 -19.55 -3.06 2.13
CA CYS A 139 -18.54 -3.90 1.47
C CYS A 139 -17.72 -4.68 2.52
N PRO A 140 -17.70 -6.02 2.49
CA PRO A 140 -16.94 -6.81 3.45
C PRO A 140 -15.43 -6.58 3.35
N ARG A 141 -14.78 -6.45 4.50
CA ARG A 141 -13.33 -6.30 4.65
C ARG A 141 -12.67 -7.61 5.08
N PHE A 142 -11.52 -7.92 4.49
CA PHE A 142 -10.66 -9.01 4.87
C PHE A 142 -9.22 -8.49 5.04
N ASP A 143 -8.63 -8.74 6.20
CA ASP A 143 -7.25 -8.37 6.48
C ASP A 143 -6.30 -9.53 6.14
N GLY A 144 -5.18 -9.21 5.51
CA GLY A 144 -4.16 -10.16 5.07
C GLY A 144 -2.74 -9.62 5.27
N ILE A 145 -1.77 -10.45 4.91
CA ILE A 145 -0.35 -10.07 4.93
C ILE A 145 0.08 -9.74 3.51
N LEU A 146 0.69 -8.58 3.34
CA LEU A 146 1.09 -8.04 2.04
C LEU A 146 2.10 -8.91 1.29
N GLY A 147 3.09 -9.45 1.99
CA GLY A 147 4.07 -10.33 1.36
C GLY A 147 5.23 -10.72 2.26
N MET A 148 6.35 -11.08 1.63
CA MET A 148 7.57 -11.46 2.32
C MET A 148 8.72 -10.51 1.98
N ILE A 149 9.46 -10.07 3.01
CA ILE A 149 10.58 -9.14 2.87
C ILE A 149 11.86 -9.78 3.40
N ARG A 150 12.97 -9.46 2.74
CA ARG A 150 14.33 -9.73 3.22
C ARG A 150 15.15 -8.46 3.15
N ILE A 151 15.85 -8.14 4.24
CA ILE A 151 16.80 -7.03 4.28
C ILE A 151 18.11 -7.48 3.63
N LEU A 152 18.47 -6.86 2.50
CA LEU A 152 19.70 -7.18 1.75
C LEU A 152 20.90 -6.32 2.14
N ASN A 153 20.64 -5.09 2.60
CA ASN A 153 21.69 -4.16 3.02
C ASN A 153 21.30 -3.56 4.38
N PRO A 154 21.68 -4.22 5.49
CA PRO A 154 21.33 -3.79 6.83
C PRO A 154 21.78 -2.36 7.15
N GLN A 155 22.98 -1.95 6.74
CA GLN A 155 23.52 -0.62 7.06
C GLN A 155 22.70 0.50 6.42
N ASN A 156 22.36 0.37 5.13
CA ASN A 156 21.51 1.35 4.45
C ASN A 156 20.07 1.31 4.97
N PHE A 157 19.58 0.13 5.33
CA PHE A 157 18.26 -0.03 5.93
C PHE A 157 18.17 0.72 7.27
N THR A 158 19.08 0.45 8.21
CA THR A 158 19.07 1.13 9.52
C THR A 158 19.23 2.64 9.38
N PHE A 159 20.06 3.11 8.44
CA PHE A 159 20.18 4.54 8.13
C PHE A 159 18.85 5.16 7.68
N LYS A 160 18.11 4.50 6.79
CA LYS A 160 16.80 4.98 6.31
C LYS A 160 15.75 4.99 7.42
N ILE A 161 15.73 3.96 8.27
CA ILE A 161 14.80 3.92 9.42
C ILE A 161 15.11 5.07 10.40
N LYS A 162 16.39 5.31 10.73
CA LYS A 162 16.76 6.48 11.57
C LYS A 162 16.32 7.80 10.94
N LYS A 163 16.50 7.96 9.62
CA LYS A 163 16.04 9.15 8.90
C LYS A 163 14.53 9.33 8.99
N TYR A 164 13.76 8.24 8.89
CA TYR A 164 12.31 8.26 9.05
C TYR A 164 11.89 8.75 10.45
N PHE A 165 12.49 8.20 11.51
CA PHE A 165 12.21 8.62 12.89
C PHE A 165 12.53 10.11 13.12
N ARG A 166 13.68 10.58 12.65
CA ARG A 166 14.07 12.00 12.74
C ARG A 166 13.10 12.91 12.00
N ALA A 167 12.59 12.49 10.84
CA ALA A 167 11.58 13.24 10.11
C ALA A 167 10.24 13.36 10.86
N LEU A 168 9.98 12.46 11.82
CA LEU A 168 8.85 12.51 12.74
C LEU A 168 9.16 13.26 14.06
N GLY A 169 10.39 13.75 14.23
CA GLY A 169 10.83 14.47 15.43
C GLY A 169 11.45 13.61 16.54
N TYR A 170 11.81 12.35 16.24
CA TYR A 170 12.39 11.40 17.19
C TYR A 170 13.90 11.25 16.97
N ASP A 171 14.70 12.17 17.53
CA ASP A 171 16.16 12.20 17.34
C ASP A 171 16.92 11.17 18.18
N GLY A 172 16.34 10.74 19.32
CA GLY A 172 16.91 9.78 20.26
C GLY A 172 16.93 8.32 19.79
N VAL A 173 16.49 8.05 18.56
CA VAL A 173 16.39 6.69 18.03
C VAL A 173 17.77 6.04 17.84
N ILE A 174 17.90 4.83 18.35
CA ILE A 174 19.03 3.93 18.10
C ILE A 174 18.54 2.85 17.16
N PHE A 175 19.19 2.72 16.01
CA PHE A 175 18.94 1.64 15.06
C PHE A 175 20.25 1.34 14.34
N GLU A 176 20.88 0.23 14.71
CA GLU A 176 22.22 -0.15 14.27
C GLU A 176 22.28 -1.62 13.91
N TYR A 177 23.21 -1.96 13.02
CA TYR A 177 23.53 -3.33 12.67
C TYR A 177 25.03 -3.56 12.84
N ARG A 178 25.39 -4.45 13.76
CA ARG A 178 26.77 -4.83 14.07
C ARG A 178 26.79 -6.27 14.56
N ASP A 179 27.91 -6.97 14.35
CA ASP A 179 28.09 -8.37 14.79
C ASP A 179 26.91 -9.28 14.37
N ASP A 180 26.45 -9.10 13.12
CA ASP A 180 25.31 -9.77 12.51
C ASP A 180 23.96 -9.61 13.23
N GLN A 181 23.83 -8.61 14.09
CA GLN A 181 22.67 -8.37 14.94
C GLN A 181 22.17 -6.93 14.86
N TYR A 182 20.88 -6.75 15.12
CA TYR A 182 20.27 -5.42 15.18
C TYR A 182 20.14 -4.96 16.63
N TYR A 183 20.50 -3.70 16.84
CA TYR A 183 20.36 -2.99 18.10
C TYR A 183 19.39 -1.83 17.86
N ILE A 184 18.28 -1.84 18.60
CA ILE A 184 17.14 -0.96 18.39
C ILE A 184 16.79 -0.34 19.73
N GLY A 185 16.58 0.96 19.80
CA GLY A 185 16.46 1.66 21.08
C GLY A 185 15.95 3.08 20.94
N TYR A 186 15.72 3.72 22.07
CA TYR A 186 15.38 5.13 22.17
C TYR A 186 15.92 5.71 23.49
N ASP A 187 16.59 6.86 23.43
CA ASP A 187 17.12 7.60 24.58
C ASP A 187 17.91 6.77 25.62
N GLY A 188 18.76 5.88 25.10
CA GLY A 188 19.70 5.08 25.90
C GLY A 188 19.18 3.70 26.31
N GLU A 189 17.87 3.45 26.19
CA GLU A 189 17.34 2.09 26.25
C GLU A 189 17.67 1.35 24.94
N ILE A 190 18.35 0.20 25.04
CA ILE A 190 18.76 -0.60 23.88
C ILE A 190 18.23 -2.01 24.01
N PHE A 191 17.51 -2.43 22.99
CA PHE A 191 17.06 -3.79 22.75
C PHE A 191 17.91 -4.43 21.64
N LYS A 192 18.24 -5.70 21.80
CA LYS A 192 18.95 -6.49 20.79
C LYS A 192 17.99 -7.54 20.24
N THR A 193 17.87 -7.64 18.91
CA THR A 193 17.02 -8.66 18.30
C THR A 193 17.69 -10.03 18.28
N ASP A 194 16.87 -11.08 18.34
CA ASP A 194 17.34 -12.46 18.24
C ASP A 194 17.64 -12.85 16.79
N SER A 195 16.92 -12.22 15.85
CA SER A 195 17.07 -12.49 14.42
C SER A 195 16.80 -11.26 13.54
N SER A 196 17.14 -11.36 12.25
CA SER A 196 16.74 -10.38 11.24
C SER A 196 15.24 -10.42 10.93
N ALA A 197 14.58 -11.55 11.18
CA ALA A 197 13.15 -11.71 10.97
C ALA A 197 12.35 -10.81 11.92
N ASP A 198 12.82 -10.66 13.15
CA ASP A 198 12.15 -9.82 14.15
C ASP A 198 12.21 -8.34 13.77
N VAL A 199 13.29 -7.91 13.10
CA VAL A 199 13.39 -6.55 12.56
C VAL A 199 12.41 -6.32 11.43
N VAL A 200 12.24 -7.30 10.55
CA VAL A 200 11.25 -7.21 9.48
C VAL A 200 9.85 -7.09 10.07
N ARG A 201 9.50 -7.96 11.04
CA ARG A 201 8.21 -7.92 11.74
C ARG A 201 7.98 -6.61 12.49
N LEU A 202 9.00 -6.10 13.18
CA LEU A 202 8.91 -4.83 13.90
C LEU A 202 8.71 -3.64 12.95
N VAL A 203 9.50 -3.58 11.89
CA VAL A 203 9.50 -2.40 11.01
C VAL A 203 8.33 -2.40 10.06
N PHE A 204 7.89 -3.55 9.56
CA PHE A 204 6.86 -3.63 8.51
C PHE A 204 5.59 -4.33 8.97
N GLY A 205 5.52 -4.80 10.21
CA GLY A 205 4.39 -5.55 10.73
C GLY A 205 4.41 -7.02 10.28
N PRO A 206 3.29 -7.75 10.41
CA PRO A 206 1.95 -7.22 10.68
C PRO A 206 1.69 -6.87 12.15
N GLN A 207 2.52 -7.33 13.09
CA GLN A 207 2.32 -7.04 14.50
C GLN A 207 2.75 -5.62 14.88
N LYS A 208 2.11 -5.09 15.93
CA LYS A 208 2.58 -3.86 16.59
C LYS A 208 3.87 -4.11 17.37
N ALA A 209 4.60 -3.02 17.65
CA ALA A 209 5.83 -3.08 18.41
C ALA A 209 5.65 -3.76 19.78
N SER A 210 4.59 -3.40 20.51
CA SER A 210 4.27 -3.95 21.83
C SER A 210 3.78 -5.39 21.83
N GLU A 211 3.36 -5.91 20.67
CA GLU A 211 2.96 -7.31 20.51
C GLU A 211 4.17 -8.22 20.26
N LEU A 212 5.25 -7.67 19.68
CA LEU A 212 6.48 -8.40 19.44
C LEU A 212 7.38 -8.43 20.66
N TYR A 213 7.51 -7.30 21.36
CA TYR A 213 8.43 -7.15 22.46
C TYR A 213 7.84 -6.30 23.59
N PRO A 214 8.19 -6.60 24.86
CA PRO A 214 7.70 -5.88 26.02
C PRO A 214 8.47 -4.55 26.22
N PHE A 215 8.54 -3.70 25.19
CA PHE A 215 9.10 -2.35 25.32
C PHE A 215 8.41 -1.58 26.46
N GLN A 216 9.16 -0.75 27.18
CA GLN A 216 8.66 0.01 28.32
C GLN A 216 8.84 1.51 28.09
N GLY A 217 8.21 2.31 28.96
CA GLY A 217 8.41 3.75 29.02
C GLY A 217 8.25 4.47 27.69
N GLU A 218 9.14 5.43 27.44
CA GLU A 218 9.14 6.27 26.26
C GLU A 218 9.43 5.48 24.97
N MET A 219 10.30 4.46 25.04
CA MET A 219 10.62 3.59 23.90
C MET A 219 9.35 2.93 23.34
N LYS A 220 8.48 2.40 24.21
CA LYS A 220 7.20 1.82 23.80
C LYS A 220 6.32 2.85 23.09
N GLU A 221 6.17 4.04 23.68
CA GLU A 221 5.31 5.09 23.12
C GLU A 221 5.77 5.55 21.74
N VAL A 222 7.08 5.71 21.56
CA VAL A 222 7.68 6.11 20.28
C VAL A 222 7.51 5.00 19.25
N PHE A 223 7.77 3.74 19.62
CA PHE A 223 7.71 2.63 18.67
C PHE A 223 6.29 2.30 18.25
N GLU A 224 5.30 2.42 19.14
CA GLU A 224 3.88 2.29 18.77
C GLU A 224 3.40 3.36 17.79
N LYS A 225 4.03 4.53 17.79
CA LYS A 225 3.71 5.63 16.84
C LYS A 225 4.42 5.46 15.51
N CYS A 226 5.64 4.95 15.53
CA CYS A 226 6.50 4.87 14.35
C CYS A 226 6.37 3.55 13.58
N PHE A 227 6.01 2.46 14.28
CA PHE A 227 5.91 1.12 13.72
C PHE A 227 4.50 0.53 13.83
N PRO A 228 4.10 -0.33 12.86
CA PRO A 228 4.83 -0.64 11.64
C PRO A 228 4.86 0.55 10.66
N VAL A 229 5.95 0.67 9.90
CA VAL A 229 6.07 1.65 8.82
C VAL A 229 5.10 1.23 7.70
N PRO A 230 4.18 2.12 7.29
CA PRO A 230 3.25 1.82 6.21
C PRO A 230 3.98 1.38 4.93
N LEU A 231 3.55 0.25 4.38
CA LEU A 231 4.13 -0.34 3.19
C LEU A 231 3.02 -0.70 2.20
N TRP A 232 3.27 -0.41 0.92
CA TRP A 232 2.43 -0.86 -0.18
C TRP A 232 3.33 -1.22 -1.36
N VAL A 233 3.34 -2.50 -1.74
CA VAL A 233 4.19 -3.01 -2.82
C VAL A 233 3.40 -3.71 -3.92
N TRP A 234 2.07 -3.68 -3.87
CA TRP A 234 1.28 -4.06 -5.04
C TRP A 234 1.42 -3.03 -6.14
N GLY A 235 1.45 -3.54 -7.35
CA GLY A 235 1.33 -2.74 -8.54
C GLY A 235 1.15 -3.62 -9.75
N TRP A 236 0.90 -2.96 -10.87
CA TRP A 236 0.65 -3.58 -12.16
C TRP A 236 1.79 -4.50 -12.64
N ASP A 237 2.98 -4.43 -12.03
CA ASP A 237 4.15 -5.26 -12.28
C ASP A 237 4.33 -6.45 -11.34
N SER A 238 3.55 -6.60 -10.27
CA SER A 238 3.63 -7.76 -9.34
C SER A 238 3.35 -9.08 -10.07
N VAL A 239 4.34 -9.98 -10.14
CA VAL A 239 4.20 -11.34 -10.70
C VAL A 239 3.63 -12.27 -9.64
#